data_AF-A0A7V8IYJ3-F1
#
_entry.id   AF-A0A7V8IYJ3-F1
#
_cell.length_a   1.000
_cell.length_b   1.000
_cell.length_c   1.000
_cell.angle_alpha   90.00
_cell.angle_beta   90.00
_cell.angle_gamma   90.00
#
_symmetry.space_group_name_H-M   'P 1'
#
loop_
_entity.id
_entity.type
_entity.pdbx_description
1 polymer ?
#
loop_
_entity_poly.entity_id
_entity_poly.type
_entity_poly.pdbx_seq_one_letter_code
_entity_poly.pdbx_strand_id
1 'polypeptide(L)'
;MGGYDRRMTRLLFIVGALAALAVPGIPLIAVYIDKKMSKDVYLLSNAADEGMVELNRSFWEPGQPVAAIYGQPTDKRIRVVRPDPARTIVPREDPSLTLLRVDSTYHPLQLQTVAYFAKWCTVANAAVALVCFLAAMVRTRVRPVAPPGA
;
A
#
# COMPACT_ATOMS: atom_id res chain seq x y z
N MET A 1 40.25 4.15 23.96
CA MET A 1 39.45 3.66 22.80
C MET A 1 38.11 2.98 23.16
N GLY A 2 37.74 2.74 24.43
CA GLY A 2 36.51 1.98 24.78
C GLY A 2 35.15 2.70 24.66
N GLY A 3 35.11 4.02 24.46
CA GLY A 3 33.85 4.78 24.39
C GLY A 3 33.11 4.66 23.06
N TYR A 4 33.84 4.49 21.94
CA TYR A 4 33.27 4.45 20.59
C TYR A 4 32.51 3.14 20.34
N ASP A 5 33.04 2.03 20.86
CA ASP A 5 32.50 0.68 20.68
C ASP A 5 31.15 0.47 21.40
N ARG A 6 30.99 1.06 22.60
CA ARG A 6 29.71 1.05 23.32
C ARG A 6 28.61 1.86 22.60
N ARG A 7 28.96 2.99 21.98
CA ARG A 7 28.00 3.81 21.23
C ARG A 7 27.52 3.08 19.98
N MET A 8 28.43 2.41 19.26
CA MET A 8 28.11 1.66 18.05
C MET A 8 27.20 0.46 18.35
N THR A 9 27.49 -0.31 19.39
CA THR A 9 26.67 -1.46 19.78
C THR A 9 25.25 -1.05 20.19
N ARG A 10 25.11 0.08 20.91
CA ARG A 10 23.77 0.66 21.23
C ARG A 10 23.01 1.06 19.98
N LEU A 11 23.69 1.69 19.02
CA LEU A 11 23.06 2.10 17.76
C LEU A 11 22.55 0.89 16.97
N LEU A 12 23.32 -0.21 16.91
CA LEU A 12 22.86 -1.46 16.28
C LEU A 12 21.62 -2.03 16.95
N PHE A 13 21.54 -2.03 18.28
CA PHE A 13 20.33 -2.49 18.99
C PHE A 13 19.13 -1.57 18.73
N ILE A 14 19.32 -0.26 18.71
CA ILE A 14 18.22 0.70 18.44
C ILE A 14 17.70 0.50 17.01
N VAL A 15 18.59 0.46 16.01
CA VAL A 15 18.20 0.24 14.61
C VAL A 15 17.52 -1.12 14.45
N GLY A 16 18.07 -2.17 15.05
CA GLY A 16 17.49 -3.51 15.02
C GLY A 16 16.11 -3.57 15.69
N ALA A 17 15.92 -2.90 16.81
CA ALA A 17 14.63 -2.84 17.51
C ALA A 17 13.59 -2.05 16.71
N LEU A 18 13.96 -0.91 16.13
CA LEU A 18 13.06 -0.14 15.27
C LEU A 18 12.66 -0.93 14.02
N ALA A 19 13.62 -1.61 13.37
CA ALA A 19 13.33 -2.48 12.24
C ALA A 19 12.41 -3.64 12.65
N ALA A 20 12.63 -4.26 13.82
CA ALA A 20 11.77 -5.33 14.33
C ALA A 20 10.34 -4.85 14.63
N LEU A 21 10.17 -3.64 15.19
CA LEU A 21 8.87 -3.03 15.44
C LEU A 21 8.12 -2.70 14.13
N ALA A 22 8.84 -2.39 13.05
CA ALA A 22 8.24 -2.14 11.75
C ALA A 22 7.65 -3.40 11.10
N VAL A 23 8.16 -4.60 11.44
CA VAL A 23 7.69 -5.89 10.88
C VAL A 23 6.18 -6.11 11.08
N PRO A 24 5.60 -6.01 12.29
CA PRO A 24 4.14 -6.08 12.45
C PRO A 24 3.44 -4.77 12.07
N GLY A 25 4.12 -3.62 12.17
CA GLY A 25 3.53 -2.31 11.88
C GLY A 25 3.11 -2.14 10.41
N ILE A 26 3.94 -2.59 9.47
CA ILE A 26 3.69 -2.44 8.04
C ILE A 26 2.42 -3.20 7.58
N PRO A 27 2.24 -4.50 7.91
CA PRO A 27 1.00 -5.22 7.62
C PRO A 27 -0.23 -4.59 8.27
N LEU A 28 -0.13 -4.12 9.51
CA LEU A 28 -1.25 -3.47 10.19
C LEU A 28 -1.67 -2.18 9.48
N ILE A 29 -0.71 -1.38 9.01
CA ILE A 29 -0.99 -0.19 8.20
C ILE A 29 -1.65 -0.59 6.87
N ALA A 30 -1.19 -1.64 6.20
CA ALA A 30 -1.80 -2.13 4.96
C ALA A 30 -3.26 -2.57 5.17
N VAL A 31 -3.55 -3.27 6.26
CA VAL A 31 -4.92 -3.66 6.65
C VAL A 31 -5.77 -2.43 6.96
N TYR A 32 -5.21 -1.43 7.64
CA TYR A 32 -5.90 -0.16 7.89
C TYR A 32 -6.24 0.55 6.57
N ILE A 33 -5.30 0.60 5.62
CA ILE A 33 -5.50 1.19 4.29
C ILE A 33 -6.61 0.44 3.53
N ASP A 34 -6.60 -0.89 3.53
CA ASP A 34 -7.68 -1.70 2.94
C ASP A 34 -9.04 -1.34 3.53
N LYS A 35 -9.16 -1.36 4.86
CA LYS A 35 -10.45 -1.21 5.55
C LYS A 35 -11.02 0.21 5.57
N LYS A 36 -10.17 1.24 5.60
CA LYS A 36 -10.61 2.63 5.82
C LYS A 36 -10.42 3.54 4.63
N MET A 37 -9.49 3.22 3.74
CA MET A 37 -9.08 4.13 2.67
C MET A 37 -9.35 3.57 1.28
N SER A 38 -9.72 2.30 1.17
CA SER A 38 -9.92 1.67 -0.13
C SER A 38 -11.40 1.59 -0.51
N LYS A 39 -11.67 1.62 -1.82
CA LYS A 39 -13.00 1.40 -2.39
C LYS A 39 -12.90 0.44 -3.57
N ASP A 40 -13.92 -0.40 -3.72
CA ASP A 40 -14.08 -1.24 -4.90
C ASP A 40 -14.69 -0.41 -6.03
N VAL A 41 -14.01 -0.34 -7.17
CA VAL A 41 -14.40 0.50 -8.31
C VAL A 41 -14.28 -0.27 -9.62
N TYR A 42 -15.11 0.09 -10.59
CA TYR A 42 -14.87 -0.26 -12.00
C TYR A 42 -14.11 0.87 -12.67
N LEU A 43 -13.07 0.53 -13.42
CA LEU A 43 -12.36 1.54 -14.20
C LEU A 43 -13.10 1.81 -15.50
N LEU A 44 -13.24 3.08 -15.85
CA LEU A 44 -13.73 3.51 -17.17
C LEU A 44 -12.51 3.97 -17.98
N SER A 45 -12.16 3.22 -19.02
CA SER A 45 -11.05 3.55 -19.93
C SER A 45 -11.41 4.64 -20.93
N ASN A 46 -12.69 4.77 -21.25
CA ASN A 46 -13.25 5.82 -22.10
C ASN A 46 -14.55 6.30 -21.47
N ALA A 47 -14.45 7.28 -20.57
CA ALA A 47 -15.64 7.85 -19.93
C ALA A 47 -16.37 8.77 -20.91
N ALA A 48 -17.69 8.57 -21.00
CA ALA A 48 -18.57 9.43 -21.77
C ALA A 48 -18.62 10.85 -21.16
N ASP A 49 -18.80 11.85 -22.03
CA ASP A 49 -19.13 13.21 -21.60
C ASP A 49 -20.61 13.30 -21.18
N GLU A 50 -21.02 14.40 -20.57
CA GLU A 50 -22.37 14.55 -20.02
C GLU A 50 -23.46 14.37 -21.09
N GLY A 51 -23.23 14.87 -22.31
CA GLY A 51 -24.17 14.70 -23.42
C GLY A 51 -24.32 13.25 -23.86
N MET A 52 -23.23 12.49 -23.99
CA MET A 52 -23.31 11.07 -24.30
C MET A 52 -23.89 10.24 -23.15
N VAL A 53 -23.68 10.63 -21.89
CA VAL A 53 -24.31 9.98 -20.73
C VAL A 53 -25.84 10.11 -20.81
N GLU A 54 -26.36 11.29 -21.14
CA GLU A 54 -27.80 11.50 -21.30
C GLU A 54 -28.36 10.71 -22.49
N LEU A 55 -27.64 10.70 -23.61
CA LEU A 55 -28.01 9.92 -24.78
C LEU A 55 -28.03 8.42 -24.47
N ASN A 56 -26.97 7.88 -23.90
CA ASN A 56 -26.87 6.46 -23.53
C ASN A 56 -27.95 6.08 -22.52
N ARG A 57 -28.26 6.97 -21.57
CA ARG A 57 -29.34 6.76 -20.60
C ARG A 57 -30.70 6.64 -21.29
N SER A 58 -30.95 7.38 -22.38
CA SER A 58 -32.20 7.29 -23.13
C SER A 58 -32.38 5.98 -23.89
N PHE A 59 -31.27 5.30 -24.24
CA PHE A 59 -31.27 4.00 -24.92
C PHE A 59 -31.07 2.81 -23.97
N TRP A 60 -30.81 3.08 -22.69
CA TRP A 60 -30.56 2.03 -21.70
C TRP A 60 -31.88 1.33 -21.33
N GLU A 61 -31.84 0.00 -21.32
CA GLU A 61 -32.97 -0.84 -20.95
C GLU A 61 -32.70 -1.61 -19.64
N PRO A 62 -33.73 -1.87 -18.81
CA PRO A 62 -33.59 -2.70 -17.63
C PRO A 62 -32.98 -4.07 -17.95
N GLY A 63 -31.88 -4.42 -17.27
CA GLY A 63 -31.12 -5.65 -17.52
C GLY A 63 -29.77 -5.42 -18.21
N GLN A 64 -29.57 -4.26 -18.83
CA GLN A 64 -28.26 -3.84 -19.34
C GLN A 64 -27.36 -3.31 -18.21
N PRO A 65 -26.03 -3.47 -18.32
CA PRO A 65 -25.09 -2.98 -17.31
C PRO A 65 -25.11 -1.45 -17.23
N VAL A 66 -25.45 -0.91 -16.06
CA VAL A 66 -25.51 0.56 -15.79
C VAL A 66 -24.19 1.26 -16.12
N ALA A 67 -23.05 0.60 -15.91
CA ALA A 67 -21.74 1.18 -16.19
C ALA A 67 -21.54 1.55 -17.68
N ALA A 68 -22.24 0.89 -18.60
CA ALA A 68 -22.17 1.18 -20.04
C ALA A 68 -22.73 2.57 -20.40
N ILE A 69 -23.62 3.12 -19.57
CA ILE A 69 -24.14 4.48 -19.74
C ILE A 69 -22.99 5.51 -19.66
N TYR A 70 -22.04 5.27 -18.77
CA TYR A 70 -20.96 6.20 -18.43
C TYR A 70 -19.68 5.96 -19.22
N GLY A 71 -19.62 4.95 -20.10
CA GLY A 71 -18.46 4.63 -20.91
C GLY A 71 -18.19 3.14 -21.04
N GLN A 72 -16.94 2.78 -21.29
CA GLN A 72 -16.50 1.38 -21.38
C GLN A 72 -15.89 0.93 -20.05
N PRO A 73 -16.61 0.14 -19.22
CA PRO A 73 -16.07 -0.39 -17.99
C PRO A 73 -15.09 -1.53 -18.26
N THR A 74 -14.09 -1.66 -17.39
CA THR A 74 -13.28 -2.87 -17.31
C THR A 74 -14.10 -4.04 -16.77
N ASP A 75 -13.84 -5.25 -17.25
CA ASP A 75 -14.57 -6.47 -16.83
C ASP A 75 -14.43 -6.80 -15.33
N LYS A 76 -13.41 -6.25 -14.66
CA LYS A 76 -13.07 -6.57 -13.27
C LYS A 76 -13.21 -5.34 -12.38
N ARG A 77 -13.82 -5.55 -11.21
CA ARG A 77 -13.71 -4.61 -10.09
C ARG A 77 -12.29 -4.66 -9.54
N ILE A 78 -11.75 -3.49 -9.26
CA ILE A 78 -10.47 -3.37 -8.57
C ILE A 78 -10.64 -2.55 -7.30
N ARG A 79 -9.80 -2.83 -6.30
CA ARG A 79 -9.78 -2.07 -5.05
C ARG A 79 -8.72 -0.99 -5.12
N VAL A 80 -9.15 0.27 -5.09
CA VAL A 80 -8.30 1.46 -5.21
C VAL A 80 -8.20 2.18 -3.87
N VAL A 81 -6.99 2.59 -3.52
CA VAL A 81 -6.70 3.37 -2.30
C VAL A 81 -6.94 4.85 -2.58
N ARG A 82 -7.83 5.47 -1.81
CA ARG A 82 -8.22 6.90 -1.91
C ARG A 82 -8.48 7.34 -3.36
N PRO A 83 -9.51 6.79 -4.03
CA PRO A 83 -9.87 7.26 -5.37
C PRO A 83 -10.17 8.76 -5.33
N ASP A 84 -9.77 9.48 -6.39
CA ASP A 84 -10.02 10.90 -6.53
C ASP A 84 -11.53 11.17 -6.62
N PRO A 85 -12.13 11.94 -5.68
CA PRO A 85 -13.55 12.26 -5.71
C PRO A 85 -13.99 12.94 -7.01
N ALA A 86 -13.14 13.75 -7.64
CA ALA A 86 -13.46 14.45 -8.89
C ALA A 86 -13.58 13.51 -10.09
N ARG A 87 -13.00 12.30 -10.00
CA ARG A 87 -13.02 11.27 -11.05
C ARG A 87 -13.95 10.11 -10.70
N THR A 88 -14.50 10.13 -9.49
CA THR A 88 -15.38 9.08 -8.99
C THR A 88 -16.81 9.41 -9.39
N ILE A 89 -17.45 8.48 -10.09
CA ILE A 89 -18.83 8.60 -10.54
C ILE A 89 -19.66 7.58 -9.76
N VAL A 90 -20.73 8.06 -9.14
CA VAL A 90 -21.75 7.22 -8.51
C VAL A 90 -22.98 7.30 -9.40
N PRO A 91 -23.30 6.23 -10.17
CA PRO A 91 -24.46 6.22 -11.04
C PRO A 91 -25.77 6.49 -10.29
N ARG A 92 -26.68 7.23 -10.93
CA ARG A 92 -28.02 7.50 -10.35
C ARG A 92 -28.91 6.27 -10.40
N GLU A 93 -28.71 5.43 -11.42
CA GLU A 93 -29.50 4.24 -11.71
C GLU A 93 -29.14 3.09 -10.75
N ASP A 94 -27.88 3.04 -10.32
CA ASP A 94 -27.40 2.09 -9.31
C ASP A 94 -26.34 2.76 -8.41
N PRO A 95 -26.75 3.32 -7.26
CA PRO A 95 -25.84 3.96 -6.30
C PRO A 95 -24.87 2.99 -5.60
N SER A 96 -25.06 1.67 -5.74
CA SER A 96 -24.14 0.68 -5.20
C SER A 96 -22.86 0.55 -6.04
N LEU A 97 -22.90 1.02 -7.29
CA LEU A 97 -21.76 1.04 -8.18
C LEU A 97 -20.91 2.29 -7.94
N THR A 98 -19.60 2.10 -7.98
CA THR A 98 -18.63 3.19 -8.03
C THR A 98 -17.77 3.00 -9.26
N LEU A 99 -17.81 3.99 -10.15
CA LEU A 99 -17.02 4.02 -11.37
C LEU A 99 -15.89 5.04 -11.18
N LEU A 100 -14.71 4.74 -11.73
CA LEU A 100 -13.56 5.63 -11.66
C LEU A 100 -13.09 5.95 -13.06
N ARG A 101 -13.12 7.24 -13.43
CA ARG A 101 -12.60 7.70 -14.71
C ARG A 101 -11.08 7.64 -14.72
N VAL A 102 -10.55 6.86 -15.65
CA VAL A 102 -9.10 6.71 -15.88
C VAL A 102 -8.77 7.32 -17.23
N ASP A 103 -7.69 8.09 -17.27
CA ASP A 103 -7.08 8.58 -18.50
C ASP A 103 -5.63 8.09 -18.59
N SER A 104 -4.92 8.44 -19.66
CA SER A 104 -3.52 8.05 -19.84
C SER A 104 -2.56 8.61 -18.81
N THR A 105 -2.97 9.61 -18.03
CA THR A 105 -2.12 10.34 -17.07
C THR A 105 -2.40 9.90 -15.63
N TYR A 106 -3.61 9.43 -15.35
CA TYR A 106 -4.05 9.06 -14.01
C TYR A 106 -3.98 7.54 -13.79
N HIS A 107 -3.07 7.10 -12.92
CA HIS A 107 -2.94 5.70 -12.53
C HIS A 107 -3.34 5.52 -11.06
N PRO A 108 -4.55 5.03 -10.77
CA PRO A 108 -5.01 4.86 -9.40
C PRO A 108 -4.14 3.86 -8.63
N LEU A 109 -3.81 4.17 -7.38
CA LEU A 109 -3.05 3.28 -6.53
C LEU A 109 -3.90 2.06 -6.15
N GLN A 110 -3.55 0.90 -6.70
CA GLN A 110 -4.24 -0.34 -6.41
C GLN A 110 -3.82 -0.89 -5.06
N LEU A 111 -4.78 -1.43 -4.30
CA LEU A 111 -4.49 -2.06 -3.02
C LEU A 111 -3.53 -3.25 -3.17
N GLN A 112 -3.61 -3.98 -4.30
CA GLN A 112 -2.68 -5.06 -4.60
C GLN A 112 -1.22 -4.58 -4.63
N THR A 113 -0.98 -3.40 -5.21
CA THR A 113 0.34 -2.76 -5.21
C THR A 113 0.79 -2.43 -3.79
N VAL A 114 -0.10 -1.88 -2.96
CA VAL A 114 0.20 -1.59 -1.54
C VAL A 114 0.53 -2.87 -0.76
N ALA A 115 -0.23 -3.94 -0.96
CA ALA A 115 0.01 -5.23 -0.32
C ALA A 115 1.34 -5.86 -0.76
N TYR A 116 1.68 -5.75 -2.05
CA TYR A 116 2.97 -6.18 -2.57
C TYR A 116 4.13 -5.44 -1.92
N PHE A 117 4.08 -4.10 -1.88
CA PHE A 117 5.10 -3.29 -1.21
C PHE A 117 5.19 -3.60 0.29
N ALA A 118 4.05 -3.70 0.97
CA ALA A 118 4.00 -4.03 2.39
C ALA A 118 4.70 -5.37 2.70
N LYS A 119 4.47 -6.40 1.87
CA LYS A 119 5.14 -7.70 2.00
C LYS A 119 6.66 -7.56 1.90
N TRP A 120 7.16 -6.91 0.85
CA TRP A 120 8.60 -6.78 0.65
C TRP A 120 9.29 -5.88 1.67
N CYS A 121 8.63 -4.78 2.08
CA CYS A 121 9.13 -3.94 3.16
C CYS A 121 9.18 -4.70 4.49
N THR A 122 8.21 -5.57 4.77
CA THR A 122 8.21 -6.41 5.98
C THR A 122 9.40 -7.38 5.97
N VAL A 123 9.64 -8.06 4.84
CA VAL A 123 10.77 -8.98 4.67
C VAL A 123 12.10 -8.25 4.82
N ALA A 124 12.26 -7.09 4.17
CA ALA A 124 13.49 -6.29 4.26
C ALA A 124 13.76 -5.83 5.69
N ASN A 125 12.75 -5.34 6.42
CA ASN A 125 12.91 -4.93 7.81
C ASN A 125 13.25 -6.10 8.73
N ALA A 126 12.65 -7.26 8.52
CA ALA A 126 12.99 -8.47 9.27
C ALA A 126 14.46 -8.87 9.06
N ALA A 127 14.95 -8.80 7.82
CA ALA A 127 16.35 -9.06 7.50
C ALA A 127 17.30 -8.06 8.18
N VAL A 128 16.97 -6.76 8.12
CA VAL A 128 17.77 -5.71 8.80
C VAL A 128 17.80 -5.92 10.31
N ALA A 129 16.64 -6.20 10.93
CA ALA A 129 16.56 -6.48 12.35
C ALA A 129 17.44 -7.67 12.75
N LEU A 130 17.39 -8.75 11.98
CA LEU A 130 18.21 -9.95 12.20
C LEU A 130 19.71 -9.63 12.07
N VAL A 131 20.12 -8.94 11.01
CA VAL A 131 21.53 -8.58 10.78
C VAL A 131 22.05 -7.68 11.91
N CYS A 132 21.30 -6.65 12.30
CA CYS A 132 21.67 -5.77 13.41
C CYS A 132 21.79 -6.53 14.73
N PHE A 133 20.87 -7.45 15.00
CA PHE A 133 20.90 -8.29 16.19
C PHE A 133 22.11 -9.23 16.22
N LEU A 134 22.39 -9.93 15.11
CA LEU A 134 23.56 -10.79 14.98
C LEU A 134 24.87 -10.00 15.11
N ALA A 135 24.98 -8.84 14.46
CA ALA A 135 26.15 -7.98 14.54
C ALA A 135 26.39 -7.48 15.98
N ALA A 136 25.33 -7.13 16.70
CA ALA A 136 25.41 -6.76 18.11
C ALA A 136 25.87 -7.94 18.98
N MET A 137 25.36 -9.16 18.75
CA MET A 137 25.78 -10.37 19.47
C MET A 137 27.23 -10.75 19.23
N VAL A 138 27.71 -10.68 17.99
CA VAL A 138 29.12 -10.97 17.67
C VAL A 138 30.02 -9.97 18.39
N ARG A 139 29.69 -8.68 18.36
CA ARG A 139 30.47 -7.64 19.05
C ARG A 139 30.50 -7.81 20.57
N THR A 140 29.40 -8.23 21.19
CA THR A 140 29.38 -8.43 22.65
C THR A 140 30.20 -9.63 23.11
N ARG A 141 30.40 -10.64 22.25
CA ARG A 141 31.23 -11.82 22.55
C ARG A 141 32.73 -11.60 22.40
N VAL A 142 33.18 -10.71 21.51
CA VAL A 142 34.62 -10.43 21.26
C VAL A 142 35.20 -9.43 22.28
N ARG A 143 34.81 -9.52 23.55
CA ARG A 143 35.49 -8.70 24.57
C ARG A 143 36.92 -9.20 24.75
N PRO A 144 37.95 -8.36 24.55
CA PRO A 144 39.32 -8.76 24.83
C PRO A 144 39.43 -9.10 26.32
N VAL A 145 39.90 -10.32 26.62
CA VAL A 145 40.28 -10.72 27.98
C VAL A 145 41.39 -9.76 28.39
N ALA A 146 41.17 -9.00 29.47
CA ALA A 146 42.22 -8.14 30.01
C ALA A 146 43.44 -9.02 30.34
N PRO A 147 44.66 -8.62 29.93
CA PRO A 147 45.85 -9.40 30.28
C PRO A 147 45.94 -9.50 31.82
N PRO A 148 46.24 -10.70 32.36
CA PRO A 148 46.38 -10.86 33.80
C PRO A 148 47.61 -10.06 34.27
N GLY A 149 47.37 -8.99 35.05
CA GLY A 149 48.43 -8.26 35.75
C GLY A 149 48.65 -6.80 35.35
N ALA A 150 47.58 -6.01 35.22
CA ALA A 150 47.67 -4.54 35.29
C ALA A 150 47.13 -4.03 36.62
#